data_AF-M2SKQ4-F1
#
_entry.id   AF-M2SKQ4-F1
#
_cell.length_a   1.000
_cell.length_b   1.000
_cell.length_c   1.000
_cell.angle_alpha   90.00
_cell.angle_beta   90.00
_cell.angle_gamma   90.00
#
_symmetry.space_group_name_H-M   'P 1'
#
loop_
_entity.id
_entity.type
_entity.pdbx_description
1 polymer ?
#
loop_
_entity_poly.entity_id
_entity_poly.type
_entity_poly.pdbx_seq_one_letter_code
_entity_poly.pdbx_strand_id
1 'polypeptide(L)'
;MEQTNSGHRPLNHCGTTAEEARKRGCQFEIHNFAWVPPQCYDEELGHDWNSYNGWEFSWAANDSSATNASFVQQCRSGDIEAAWVPWYQHMAHCSFILKKYLRSVMFDRPMDNWTSDWHHNEHCTNMMARPNVNPYLFNSLLHLKFPVCDYSWKTNRPESTEVKPLYHD
;
A
#
# COMPACT_ATOMS: atom_id res chain seq x y z
N MET A 1 -12.51 -11.75 -41.93
CA MET A 1 -11.47 -11.57 -40.90
C MET A 1 -12.19 -11.21 -39.62
N GLU A 2 -12.50 -12.22 -38.83
CA GLU A 2 -13.28 -12.12 -37.59
C GLU A 2 -12.33 -11.75 -36.46
N GLN A 3 -12.40 -10.50 -35.97
CA GLN A 3 -11.67 -10.10 -34.78
C GLN A 3 -12.50 -10.53 -33.56
N THR A 4 -12.02 -11.55 -32.85
CA THR A 4 -12.55 -11.97 -31.56
C THR A 4 -12.16 -10.93 -30.51
N ASN A 5 -12.97 -9.89 -30.35
CA ASN A 5 -12.88 -8.99 -29.21
C ASN A 5 -13.42 -9.73 -27.97
N SER A 6 -12.56 -10.52 -27.32
CA SER A 6 -12.87 -11.10 -26.01
C SER A 6 -13.03 -9.96 -25.01
N GLY A 7 -14.27 -9.67 -24.63
CA GLY A 7 -14.64 -8.68 -23.63
C GLY A 7 -14.19 -9.07 -22.22
N HIS A 8 -12.89 -9.18 -22.01
CA HIS A 8 -12.31 -9.41 -20.70
C HIS A 8 -12.37 -8.10 -19.91
N ARG A 9 -13.28 -8.01 -18.94
CA ARG A 9 -13.25 -6.91 -17.96
C ARG A 9 -11.88 -6.93 -17.28
N PRO A 10 -11.20 -5.77 -17.12
CA PRO A 10 -9.94 -5.71 -16.37
C PRO A 10 -10.13 -6.31 -14.98
N LEU A 11 -9.22 -7.19 -14.56
CA LEU A 11 -9.23 -7.80 -13.23
C LEU A 11 -9.15 -6.71 -12.17
N ASN A 12 -10.18 -6.50 -11.36
CA ASN A 12 -10.18 -5.43 -10.36
C ASN A 12 -9.87 -5.90 -8.93
N HIS A 13 -9.64 -7.21 -8.69
CA HIS A 13 -9.28 -7.74 -7.37
C HIS A 13 -8.36 -8.96 -7.48
N CYS A 14 -7.52 -9.17 -6.47
CA CYS A 14 -6.47 -10.21 -6.46
C CYS A 14 -6.79 -11.48 -5.69
N GLY A 15 -8.06 -11.67 -5.33
CA GLY A 15 -8.46 -12.76 -4.44
C GLY A 15 -8.28 -12.41 -2.98
N THR A 16 -7.98 -13.41 -2.14
CA THR A 16 -7.76 -13.23 -0.70
C THR A 16 -6.48 -13.88 -0.18
N THR A 17 -5.67 -14.50 -1.06
CA THR A 17 -4.40 -15.13 -0.70
C THR A 17 -3.31 -14.79 -1.71
N ALA A 18 -2.05 -14.82 -1.27
CA ALA A 18 -0.89 -14.58 -2.15
C ALA A 18 -0.83 -15.61 -3.30
N GLU A 19 -1.24 -16.85 -3.04
CA GLU A 19 -1.33 -17.89 -4.07
C GLU A 19 -2.37 -17.53 -5.14
N GLU A 20 -3.56 -17.10 -4.73
CA GLU A 20 -4.61 -16.69 -5.66
C GLU A 20 -4.19 -15.44 -6.46
N ALA A 21 -3.58 -14.46 -5.79
CA ALA A 21 -3.07 -13.26 -6.43
C ALA A 21 -2.06 -13.58 -7.54
N ARG A 22 -1.11 -14.49 -7.28
CA ARG A 22 -0.16 -14.97 -8.30
C ARG A 22 -0.86 -15.69 -9.45
N LYS A 23 -1.81 -16.59 -9.16
CA LYS A 23 -2.59 -17.29 -10.19
C LYS A 23 -3.38 -16.33 -11.08
N ARG A 24 -3.83 -15.20 -10.54
CA ARG A 24 -4.54 -14.14 -11.25
C ARG A 24 -3.61 -13.15 -11.97
N GLY A 25 -2.29 -13.26 -11.82
CA GLY A 25 -1.30 -12.36 -12.42
C GLY A 25 -1.21 -10.99 -11.74
N CYS A 26 -1.58 -10.89 -10.46
CA CYS A 26 -1.42 -9.67 -9.69
C CYS A 26 0.05 -9.38 -9.33
N GLN A 27 0.32 -8.13 -9.00
CA GLN A 27 1.63 -7.64 -8.56
C GLN A 27 1.60 -7.36 -7.05
N PHE A 28 2.67 -7.72 -6.35
CA PHE A 28 2.83 -7.37 -4.95
C PHE A 28 3.48 -5.99 -4.82
N GLU A 29 2.75 -5.05 -4.23
CA GLU A 29 3.15 -3.68 -3.99
C GLU A 29 3.68 -3.53 -2.55
N ILE A 30 5.01 -3.69 -2.38
CA ILE A 30 5.66 -3.72 -1.05
C ILE A 30 5.34 -2.46 -0.25
N HIS A 31 5.38 -1.28 -0.88
CA HIS A 31 5.15 -0.02 -0.19
C HIS A 31 3.73 0.13 0.36
N ASN A 32 2.72 -0.55 -0.20
CA ASN A 32 1.34 -0.56 0.32
C ASN A 32 1.01 -1.85 1.09
N PHE A 33 1.93 -2.82 1.03
CA PHE A 33 1.82 -4.18 1.54
C PHE A 33 0.54 -4.86 1.02
N ALA A 34 0.36 -4.82 -0.30
CA ALA A 34 -0.88 -5.22 -0.97
C ALA A 34 -0.62 -5.99 -2.27
N TRP A 35 -1.44 -6.99 -2.55
CA TRP A 35 -1.53 -7.59 -3.88
C TRP A 35 -2.55 -6.81 -4.71
N VAL A 36 -2.08 -6.15 -5.78
CA VAL A 36 -2.89 -5.28 -6.64
C VAL A 36 -2.93 -5.79 -8.08
N PRO A 37 -4.04 -5.59 -8.81
CA PRO A 37 -4.07 -5.91 -10.23
C PRO A 37 -3.02 -5.11 -11.02
N PRO A 38 -2.53 -5.62 -12.16
CA PRO A 38 -1.46 -4.97 -12.93
C PRO A 38 -1.73 -3.50 -13.27
N GLN A 39 -2.99 -3.14 -13.56
CA GLN A 39 -3.33 -1.75 -13.89
C GLN A 39 -3.28 -0.78 -12.69
N CYS A 40 -3.32 -1.28 -11.45
CA CYS A 40 -3.13 -0.46 -10.24
C CYS A 40 -1.70 -0.40 -9.75
N TYR A 41 -0.84 -1.31 -10.21
CA TYR A 41 0.56 -1.26 -9.83
C TYR A 41 1.23 -0.07 -10.51
N ASP A 42 1.83 0.80 -9.71
CA ASP A 42 2.58 1.95 -10.21
C ASP A 42 4.07 1.58 -10.29
N GLU A 43 4.52 1.24 -11.50
CA GLU A 43 5.89 0.77 -11.76
C GLU A 43 6.96 1.75 -11.27
N GLU A 44 6.73 3.06 -11.39
CA GLU A 44 7.72 4.06 -10.97
C GLU A 44 7.82 4.15 -9.44
N LEU A 45 6.68 4.13 -8.74
CA LEU A 45 6.67 4.08 -7.27
C LEU A 45 7.18 2.74 -6.73
N GLY A 46 6.82 1.64 -7.39
CA GLY A 46 7.32 0.31 -7.08
C GLY A 46 8.84 0.27 -7.20
N HIS A 47 9.40 0.79 -8.30
CA HIS A 47 10.85 0.87 -8.51
C HIS A 47 11.55 1.74 -7.46
N ASP A 48 11.04 2.95 -7.19
CA ASP A 48 11.59 3.87 -6.18
C ASP A 48 11.70 3.17 -4.81
N TRP A 49 10.60 2.58 -4.33
CA TRP A 49 10.59 1.84 -3.07
C TRP A 49 11.54 0.65 -3.07
N ASN A 50 11.51 -0.18 -4.13
CA ASN A 50 12.27 -1.43 -4.21
C ASN A 50 13.78 -1.20 -4.38
N SER A 51 14.20 -0.03 -4.86
CA SER A 51 15.61 0.34 -5.00
C SER A 51 16.32 0.56 -3.66
N TYR A 52 15.56 0.84 -2.59
CA TYR A 52 16.11 1.05 -1.25
C TYR A 52 16.19 -0.26 -0.46
N ASN A 53 17.42 -0.66 -0.13
CA ASN A 53 17.70 -1.89 0.62
C ASN A 53 17.61 -1.72 2.14
N GLY A 54 17.41 -0.49 2.63
CA GLY A 54 17.36 -0.22 4.07
C GLY A 54 16.00 -0.45 4.73
N TRP A 55 15.00 -0.98 4.01
CA TRP A 55 13.71 -1.33 4.63
C TRP A 55 13.84 -2.55 5.55
N GLU A 56 13.27 -2.43 6.74
CA GLU A 56 13.35 -3.41 7.81
C GLU A 56 11.96 -3.95 8.16
N PHE A 57 11.92 -5.20 8.63
CA PHE A 57 10.71 -5.89 9.03
C PHE A 57 10.98 -6.70 10.30
N SER A 58 10.02 -6.71 11.21
CA SER A 58 10.04 -7.51 12.43
C SER A 58 8.71 -8.26 12.59
N TRP A 59 8.73 -9.43 13.22
CA TRP A 59 7.51 -10.12 13.64
C TRP A 59 7.00 -9.69 15.02
N ALA A 60 7.70 -8.77 15.70
CA ALA A 60 7.32 -8.27 17.03
C ALA A 60 7.36 -6.73 17.13
N ALA A 61 6.42 -6.18 17.89
CA ALA A 61 6.39 -4.75 18.19
C ALA A 61 7.60 -4.34 19.04
N ASN A 62 8.14 -3.15 18.77
CA ASN A 62 9.25 -2.54 19.51
C ASN A 62 10.54 -3.38 19.59
N ASP A 63 10.69 -4.38 18.72
CA ASP A 63 11.84 -5.28 18.72
C ASP A 63 12.42 -5.41 17.30
N SER A 64 13.55 -4.76 17.05
CA SER A 64 14.26 -4.85 15.76
C SER A 64 15.05 -6.16 15.61
N SER A 65 15.24 -6.92 16.69
CA SER A 65 15.97 -8.20 16.69
C SER A 65 15.09 -9.40 16.37
N ALA A 66 13.76 -9.24 16.48
CA ALA A 66 12.73 -10.19 16.06
C ALA A 66 12.60 -10.25 14.53
N THR A 67 13.70 -10.56 13.86
CA THR A 67 13.79 -10.67 12.41
C THR A 67 14.83 -11.72 11.97
N ASN A 68 14.73 -12.17 10.72
CA ASN A 68 15.76 -12.98 10.04
C ASN A 68 15.60 -12.86 8.52
N ALA A 69 16.60 -13.36 7.77
CA ALA A 69 16.62 -13.26 6.31
C ALA A 69 15.39 -13.91 5.63
N SER A 70 14.92 -15.05 6.15
CA SER A 70 13.73 -15.75 5.63
C SER A 70 12.45 -14.92 5.82
N PHE A 71 12.30 -14.30 6.99
CA PHE A 71 11.17 -13.43 7.28
C PHE A 71 11.17 -12.18 6.39
N VAL A 72 12.32 -11.53 6.22
CA VAL A 72 12.47 -10.38 5.31
C VAL A 72 12.14 -10.77 3.86
N GLN A 73 12.57 -11.96 3.41
CA GLN A 73 12.22 -12.45 2.09
C GLN A 73 10.70 -12.63 1.93
N GLN A 74 10.03 -13.23 2.91
CA GLN A 74 8.56 -13.39 2.91
C GLN A 74 7.82 -12.05 2.92
N CYS A 75 8.32 -11.05 3.66
CA CYS A 75 7.78 -9.69 3.63
C CYS A 75 7.90 -9.07 2.24
N ARG A 76 9.04 -9.27 1.56
CA ARG A 76 9.29 -8.72 0.21
C ARG A 76 8.54 -9.47 -0.89
N SER A 77 8.18 -10.74 -0.67
CA SER A 77 7.42 -11.55 -1.63
C SER A 77 5.90 -11.56 -1.39
N GLY A 78 5.44 -10.91 -0.32
CA GLY A 78 4.02 -10.83 0.02
C GLY A 78 3.43 -12.14 0.55
N ASP A 79 4.25 -12.94 1.23
CA ASP A 79 3.92 -14.28 1.74
C ASP A 79 3.64 -14.32 3.25
N ILE A 80 3.63 -13.17 3.92
CA ILE A 80 3.31 -13.05 5.35
C ILE A 80 2.06 -12.18 5.53
N GLU A 81 1.23 -12.51 6.51
CA GLU A 81 0.00 -11.75 6.80
C GLU A 81 0.26 -10.37 7.41
N ALA A 82 1.36 -10.23 8.17
CA ALA A 82 1.68 -8.99 8.84
C ALA A 82 3.18 -8.86 9.16
N ALA A 83 3.64 -7.62 9.30
CA ALA A 83 5.00 -7.29 9.73
C ALA A 83 5.03 -5.93 10.45
N TRP A 84 5.82 -5.84 11.51
CA TRP A 84 6.15 -4.57 12.16
C TRP A 84 7.27 -3.87 11.40
N VAL A 85 7.14 -2.56 11.24
CA VAL A 85 8.14 -1.71 10.58
C VAL A 85 8.50 -0.51 11.45
N PRO A 86 9.72 0.04 11.31
CA PRO A 86 10.13 1.22 12.05
C PRO A 86 9.38 2.47 11.58
N TRP A 87 9.31 3.46 12.47
CA TRP A 87 8.61 4.72 12.19
C TRP A 87 9.08 5.42 10.91
N TYR A 88 10.38 5.44 10.61
CA TYR A 88 10.88 6.07 9.37
C TYR A 88 10.27 5.43 8.10
N GLN A 89 10.05 4.11 8.12
CA GLN A 89 9.45 3.37 7.02
C GLN A 89 7.94 3.60 6.95
N HIS A 90 7.27 3.77 8.08
CA HIS A 90 5.88 4.20 8.13
C HIS A 90 5.69 5.61 7.54
N MET A 91 6.62 6.53 7.80
CA MET A 91 6.62 7.88 7.21
C MET A 91 6.83 7.84 5.69
N ALA A 92 7.73 6.99 5.23
CA ALA A 92 7.92 6.76 3.80
C ALA A 92 6.65 6.18 3.16
N HIS A 93 6.01 5.18 3.78
CA HIS A 93 4.71 4.64 3.34
C HIS A 93 3.67 5.75 3.18
N CYS A 94 3.46 6.58 4.22
CA CYS A 94 2.51 7.69 4.18
C CYS A 94 2.77 8.65 3.02
N SER A 95 4.04 8.99 2.77
CA SER A 95 4.44 9.84 1.66
C SER A 95 4.16 9.18 0.30
N PHE A 96 4.37 7.87 0.19
CA PHE A 96 4.11 7.10 -1.04
C PHE A 96 2.62 6.94 -1.34
N ILE A 97 1.77 6.77 -0.32
CA ILE A 97 0.31 6.74 -0.50
C ILE A 97 -0.19 8.07 -1.07
N LEU A 98 0.30 9.20 -0.56
CA LEU A 98 -0.01 10.51 -1.15
C LEU A 98 0.49 10.63 -2.59
N LYS A 99 1.74 10.22 -2.88
CA LYS A 99 2.26 10.21 -4.27
C LYS A 99 1.37 9.37 -5.18
N LYS A 100 0.96 8.17 -4.74
CA LYS A 100 0.10 7.27 -5.50
C LYS A 100 -1.26 7.88 -5.78
N TYR A 101 -1.89 8.48 -4.76
CA TYR A 101 -3.14 9.21 -4.92
C TYR A 101 -3.01 10.31 -5.99
N LEU A 102 -2.01 11.18 -5.85
CA LEU A 102 -1.75 12.28 -6.79
C LEU A 102 -1.52 11.78 -8.21
N ARG A 103 -0.74 10.70 -8.37
CA ARG A 103 -0.46 10.09 -9.68
C ARG A 103 -1.70 9.49 -10.31
N SER A 104 -2.57 8.82 -9.54
CA SER A 104 -3.83 8.32 -10.06
C SER A 104 -4.75 9.44 -10.54
N VAL A 105 -4.77 10.59 -9.84
CA VAL A 105 -5.52 11.77 -10.28
C VAL A 105 -4.88 12.42 -11.51
N MET A 106 -3.56 12.67 -11.50
CA MET A 106 -2.86 13.38 -12.57
C MET A 106 -2.81 12.61 -13.90
N PHE A 107 -2.70 11.29 -13.82
CA PHE A 107 -2.53 10.42 -15.00
C PHE A 107 -3.78 9.60 -15.32
N ASP A 108 -4.90 9.91 -14.69
CA ASP A 108 -6.17 9.22 -14.88
C ASP A 108 -6.06 7.69 -14.72
N ARG A 109 -5.35 7.22 -13.69
CA ARG A 109 -5.14 5.79 -13.43
C ARG A 109 -6.23 5.24 -12.51
N PRO A 110 -6.53 3.93 -12.53
CA PRO A 110 -7.33 3.33 -11.47
C PRO A 110 -6.60 3.48 -10.13
N MET A 111 -7.35 3.43 -9.04
CA MET A 111 -6.83 3.56 -7.69
C MET A 111 -7.38 2.42 -6.85
N ASP A 112 -6.53 1.86 -6.00
CA ASP A 112 -7.00 0.87 -5.04
C ASP A 112 -7.81 1.53 -3.92
N ASN A 113 -8.78 0.80 -3.38
CA ASN A 113 -9.72 1.31 -2.38
C ASN A 113 -9.09 1.62 -1.01
N TRP A 114 -7.81 1.31 -0.81
CA TRP A 114 -7.05 1.70 0.38
C TRP A 114 -6.35 3.06 0.18
N THR A 115 -5.82 3.29 -1.03
CA THR A 115 -5.24 4.59 -1.42
C THR A 115 -6.32 5.66 -1.59
N SER A 116 -7.54 5.31 -2.03
CA SER A 116 -8.64 6.26 -2.19
C SER A 116 -9.41 6.56 -0.90
N ASP A 117 -9.17 5.80 0.17
CA ASP A 117 -9.90 5.95 1.43
C ASP A 117 -9.50 7.24 2.16
N TRP A 118 -10.50 8.02 2.57
CA TRP A 118 -10.27 9.28 3.30
C TRP A 118 -9.60 9.04 4.65
N HIS A 119 -10.07 8.06 5.43
CA HIS A 119 -9.57 7.83 6.77
C HIS A 119 -8.09 7.41 6.77
N HIS A 120 -7.69 6.64 5.75
CA HIS A 120 -6.30 6.27 5.55
C HIS A 120 -5.43 7.47 5.14
N ASN A 121 -5.90 8.33 4.21
CA ASN A 121 -5.15 9.54 3.85
C ASN A 121 -5.05 10.53 5.02
N GLU A 122 -6.13 10.74 5.78
CA GLU A 122 -6.15 11.58 6.98
C GLU A 122 -5.19 11.03 8.04
N HIS A 123 -5.17 9.71 8.24
CA HIS A 123 -4.19 9.05 9.10
C HIS A 123 -2.76 9.37 8.65
N CYS A 124 -2.44 9.17 7.36
CA CYS A 124 -1.12 9.44 6.82
C CYS A 124 -0.71 10.89 7.04
N THR A 125 -1.57 11.86 6.72
CA THR A 125 -1.28 13.30 6.90
C THR A 125 -1.08 13.67 8.37
N ASN A 126 -1.84 13.05 9.28
CA ASN A 126 -1.68 13.28 10.72
C ASN A 126 -0.37 12.66 11.25
N MET A 127 0.03 11.49 10.76
CA MET A 127 1.33 10.90 11.13
C MET A 127 2.49 11.76 10.64
N MET A 128 2.38 12.38 9.46
CA MET A 128 3.38 13.32 8.91
C MET A 128 3.56 14.59 9.74
N ALA A 129 2.56 14.97 10.53
CA ALA A 129 2.65 16.10 11.44
C ALA A 129 3.25 15.77 12.82
N ARG A 130 3.77 14.54 13.06
CA ARG A 130 4.30 14.11 14.36
C ARG A 130 5.84 14.14 14.41
N PRO A 131 6.46 15.25 14.87
CA PRO A 131 7.92 15.39 14.85
C PRO A 131 8.66 14.57 15.93
N ASN A 132 7.96 14.13 16.98
CA ASN A 132 8.58 13.63 18.22
C ASN A 132 8.51 12.10 18.40
N VAL A 133 8.43 11.33 17.30
CA VAL A 133 8.44 9.86 17.37
C VAL A 133 9.83 9.34 17.03
N ASN A 134 10.34 8.41 17.83
CA ASN A 134 11.64 7.77 17.57
C ASN A 134 11.61 7.08 16.19
N PRO A 135 12.45 7.50 15.21
CA PRO A 135 12.43 6.98 13.85
C PRO A 135 12.68 5.47 13.76
N TYR A 136 13.42 4.90 14.72
CA TYR A 136 13.80 3.48 14.72
C TYR A 136 12.86 2.59 15.55
N LEU A 137 11.79 3.15 16.11
CA LEU A 137 10.82 2.38 16.89
C LEU A 137 9.92 1.56 15.95
N PHE A 138 9.92 0.24 16.11
CA PHE A 138 9.05 -0.71 15.39
C PHE A 138 7.62 -0.66 15.93
N ASN A 139 6.92 0.44 15.67
CA ASN A 139 5.59 0.74 16.22
C ASN A 139 4.45 0.64 15.19
N SER A 140 4.75 0.24 13.96
CA SER A 140 3.80 0.29 12.86
C SER A 140 3.57 -1.11 12.29
N LEU A 141 2.34 -1.62 12.41
CA LEU A 141 1.96 -2.93 11.91
C LEU A 141 1.40 -2.83 10.49
N LEU A 142 2.07 -3.47 9.54
CA LEU A 142 1.56 -3.69 8.19
C LEU A 142 0.70 -4.95 8.19
N HIS A 143 -0.47 -4.88 7.55
CA HIS A 143 -1.32 -6.04 7.26
C HIS A 143 -1.41 -6.25 5.76
N LEU A 144 -1.27 -7.51 5.32
CA LEU A 144 -1.36 -7.88 3.91
C LEU A 144 -2.76 -7.61 3.39
N LYS A 145 -2.86 -6.89 2.28
CA LYS A 145 -4.15 -6.47 1.70
C LYS A 145 -4.35 -7.07 0.31
N PHE A 146 -5.62 -7.20 -0.06
CA PHE A 146 -6.07 -7.55 -1.41
C PHE A 146 -7.14 -6.54 -1.86
N PRO A 147 -6.77 -5.27 -2.06
CA PRO A 147 -7.74 -4.21 -2.31
C PRO A 147 -8.43 -4.37 -3.67
N VAL A 148 -9.58 -3.71 -3.81
CA VAL A 148 -10.26 -3.54 -5.09
C VAL A 148 -9.63 -2.35 -5.81
N CYS A 149 -9.40 -2.47 -7.11
CA CYS A 149 -8.76 -1.49 -7.96
C CYS A 149 -9.66 -1.12 -9.15
N ASP A 150 -10.17 0.11 -9.15
CA ASP A 150 -11.00 0.62 -10.24
C ASP A 150 -11.03 2.16 -10.26
N TYR A 151 -11.99 2.73 -11.00
CA TYR A 151 -12.22 4.18 -11.10
C TYR A 151 -13.31 4.67 -10.15
N SER A 152 -13.74 3.87 -9.16
CA SER A 152 -14.77 4.29 -8.20
C SER A 152 -14.37 5.54 -7.43
N TRP A 153 -13.08 5.83 -7.27
CA TRP A 153 -12.58 7.09 -6.70
C TRP A 153 -13.08 8.35 -7.45
N LYS A 154 -13.46 8.23 -8.73
CA LYS A 154 -14.05 9.32 -9.51
C LYS A 154 -15.53 9.53 -9.19
N THR A 155 -16.26 8.45 -8.92
CA THR A 155 -17.73 8.43 -8.80
C THR A 155 -18.22 8.42 -7.36
N ASN A 156 -17.46 7.81 -6.44
CA ASN A 156 -17.81 7.62 -5.05
C ASN A 156 -17.13 8.70 -4.19
N ARG A 157 -17.44 9.97 -4.47
CA ARG A 157 -16.91 11.10 -3.70
C ARG A 157 -17.78 11.31 -2.46
N PRO A 158 -17.21 11.34 -1.25
CA PRO A 158 -17.99 11.66 -0.06
C PRO A 158 -18.53 13.09 -0.15
N GLU A 159 -19.78 13.31 0.25
CA GLU A 159 -20.39 14.65 0.31
C GLU A 159 -19.72 15.52 1.39
N SER A 160 -19.27 14.89 2.48
CA SER A 160 -18.49 15.51 3.54
C SER A 160 -17.60 14.48 4.23
N THR A 161 -16.41 14.90 4.63
CA THR A 161 -15.57 14.19 5.59
C THR A 161 -15.23 15.17 6.71
N GLU A 162 -15.49 14.79 7.96
CA GLU A 162 -15.02 15.59 9.09
C GLU A 162 -13.48 15.53 9.10
N VAL A 163 -12.85 16.71 9.10
CA VAL A 163 -11.39 16.82 9.12
C VAL A 163 -10.93 16.83 10.58
N LYS A 164 -10.14 15.84 10.96
CA LYS A 164 -9.51 15.81 12.28
C LYS A 164 -8.37 16.83 12.34
N PRO A 165 -8.19 17.53 13.47
CA PRO A 165 -7.07 18.45 13.62
C PRO A 165 -5.72 17.74 13.50
N LEU A 166 -4.75 18.40 12.86
CA LEU A 166 -3.38 17.88 12.69
C LEU A 166 -2.57 17.80 14.02
N TYR A 167 -2.92 18.64 15.01
CA TYR A 167 -2.10 18.89 16.20
C TYR A 167 -2.88 18.82 17.53
N HIS A 168 -3.92 17.98 17.64
CA HIS A 168 -4.64 17.77 18.89
C HIS A 168 -4.75 16.27 19.22
N ASP A 169 -4.59 15.95 20.51
CA ASP A 169 -4.69 14.61 21.09
C ASP A 169 -6.14 14.09 21.09
#